data_AF-A0A523XJ91-F1
#
_entry.id   AF-A0A523XJ91-F1
#
_cell.length_a   1.000
_cell.length_b   1.000
_cell.length_c   1.000
_cell.angle_alpha   90.00
_cell.angle_beta   90.00
_cell.angle_gamma   90.00
#
_symmetry.space_group_name_H-M   'P 1'
#
loop_
_entity.id
_entity.type
_entity.pdbx_description
1 polymer ?
#
loop_
_entity_poly.entity_id
_entity_poly.type
_entity_poly.pdbx_seq_one_letter_code
_entity_poly.pdbx_strand_id
1 'polypeptide(L)' 'MNVAILGAGNWGTTLGLLLAEKRIDVTLW' A
#
# COMPACT_ATOMS: atom_id res chain seq x y z
N MET A 1 -10.56 -6.63 1.34
CA MET A 1 -9.35 -6.89 2.16
C MET A 1 -8.69 -5.55 2.37
N ASN A 2 -8.38 -5.19 3.62
CA ASN A 2 -7.70 -3.93 3.95
C ASN A 2 -6.26 -4.26 4.35
N VAL A 3 -5.29 -3.58 3.73
CA VAL A 3 -3.85 -3.80 3.93
C VAL A 3 -3.24 -2.56 4.54
N ALA A 4 -2.65 -2.69 5.72
CA ALA A 4 -1.80 -1.66 6.30
C ALA A 4 -0.33 -1.92 5.93
N ILE A 5 0.32 -0.93 5.32
CA ILE A 5 1.75 -0.96 5.03
C ILE A 5 2.46 -0.10 6.06
N LEU A 6 3.32 -0.71 6.88
CA LEU A 6 4.11 -0.01 7.89
C LEU A 6 5.48 0.35 7.30
N GLY A 7 5.77 1.64 7.20
CA GLY A 7 6.97 2.19 6.58
C GLY A 7 6.74 2.61 5.13
N ALA A 8 6.19 3.82 4.93
CA ALA A 8 6.00 4.46 3.63
C ALA A 8 7.30 5.01 2.99
N GLY A 9 8.39 4.25 3.05
CA GLY A 9 9.58 4.48 2.23
C GLY A 9 9.34 4.07 0.77
N ASN A 10 10.36 4.18 -0.10
CA ASN A 10 10.23 3.91 -1.54
C ASN A 10 9.50 2.59 -1.86
N TRP A 11 9.83 1.51 -1.16
CA TRP A 11 9.21 0.20 -1.37
C TRP A 11 7.80 0.10 -0.80
N GLY A 12 7.53 0.72 0.36
CA GLY A 12 6.19 0.74 0.96
C GLY A 12 5.20 1.49 0.09
N THR A 13 5.61 2.64 -0.43
CA THR A 13 4.80 3.44 -1.36
C THR A 13 4.59 2.73 -2.69
N THR A 14 5.64 2.12 -3.26
CA THR A 14 5.52 1.36 -4.52
C THR A 14 4.54 0.18 -4.37
N LEU A 15 4.65 -0.59 -3.28
CA LEU A 15 3.73 -1.67 -3.00
C LEU A 15 2.30 -1.17 -2.80
N GLY A 16 2.13 -0.06 -2.07
CA GLY A 16 0.82 0.55 -1.85
C GLY A 16 0.12 0.95 -3.15
N LEU A 17 0.86 1.54 -4.09
CA LEU A 17 0.35 1.88 -5.42
C LEU A 17 -0.07 0.65 -6.21
N LEU A 18 0.77 -0.38 -6.27
CA LEU A 18 0.46 -1.62 -6.99
C LEU A 18 -0.78 -2.34 -6.43
N LEU A 19 -0.96 -2.31 -5.11
CA LEU A 19 -2.13 -2.88 -4.45
C LEU A 19 -3.39 -2.04 -4.72
N ALA A 20 -3.27 -0.70 -4.67
CA ALA A 20 -4.38 0.20 -4.98
C ALA A 20 -4.85 0.07 -6.44
N GLU A 21 -3.95 -0.13 -7.40
CA GLU A 21 -4.30 -0.41 -8.80
C GLU A 21 -5.17 -1.66 -8.96
N LYS A 22 -5.03 -2.64 -8.05
CA LYS A 22 -5.87 -3.85 -8.00
C LYS A 22 -7.19 -3.62 -7.24
N ARG A 23 -7.52 -2.37 -6.90
CA ARG A 23 -8.68 -1.97 -6.09
C ARG A 23 -8.68 -2.60 -4.70
N ILE A 24 -7.48 -2.86 -4.16
CA ILE A 24 -7.32 -3.25 -2.76
C ILE A 24 -7.29 -1.98 -1.93
N ASP A 25 -7.99 -2.02 -0.79
CA ASP A 25 -8.00 -0.92 0.17
C ASP A 25 -6.68 -0.94 0.96
N VAL A 26 -5.88 0.12 0.85
CA VAL A 26 -4.54 0.21 1.43
C VAL A 26 -4.42 1.46 2.28
N THR A 27 -3.88 1.30 3.48
CA THR A 27 -3.50 2.42 4.35
C THR A 27 -1.99 2.38 4.57
N LEU A 28 -1.31 3.49 4.24
CA LEU A 28 0.12 3.66 4.50
C LEU A 28 0.32 4.30 5.88
N TRP A 29 1.19 3.70 6.70
CA TRP A 29 1.59 4.15 8.04
C TRP A 29 3.10 4.34 8.12
#